data_AF-A0A6M3IV27-F1
#
_entry.id   AF-A0A6M3IV27-F1
#
_cell.length_a   1.000
_cell.length_b   1.000
_cell.length_c   1.000
_cell.angle_alpha   90.00
_cell.angle_beta   90.00
_cell.angle_gamma   90.00
#
_symmetry.space_group_name_H-M   'P 1'
#
loop_
_entity.id
_entity.type
_entity.pdbx_description
1 polymer ?
#
loop_
_entity_poly.entity_id
_entity_poly.type
_entity_poly.pdbx_seq_one_letter_code
_entity_poly.pdbx_strand_id
1 'polypeptide(L)'
;MFEKIIERIRFAEKSFGITAIASKRTKSSVLLKQAISLCLREKGYSYPEIGTILGLNHSSIIYYIKNPTSDNPYTEGVKEILNGIIPAIAETFGKGVSNRSRWSFVFKTKNYKCEICGYDDIVEIHHKNPKIGNSLENLMVLCPNCHTRLHHGTIHIKP
;
A
#
# COMPACT_ATOMS: atom_id res chain seq x y z
N MET A 1 -19.18 -9.94 -1.24
CA MET A 1 -18.29 -8.99 -0.50
C MET A 1 -17.38 -8.22 -1.46
N PHE A 2 -16.89 -8.93 -2.46
CA PHE A 2 -15.84 -8.62 -3.43
C PHE A 2 -16.40 -8.03 -4.75
N GLU A 3 -17.66 -8.34 -5.12
CA GLU A 3 -18.45 -7.77 -6.26
C GLU A 3 -18.63 -6.23 -6.23
N LYS A 4 -18.56 -5.59 -5.05
CA LYS A 4 -18.84 -4.16 -4.84
C LYS A 4 -17.63 -3.24 -4.95
N ILE A 5 -16.41 -3.73 -4.70
CA ILE A 5 -15.16 -3.04 -5.05
C ILE A 5 -14.95 -3.06 -6.57
N ILE A 6 -15.49 -4.10 -7.21
CA ILE A 6 -15.55 -4.32 -8.65
C ILE A 6 -16.55 -3.36 -9.34
N GLU A 7 -17.55 -2.80 -8.64
CA GLU A 7 -18.39 -1.69 -9.12
C GLU A 7 -17.69 -0.31 -8.96
N ARG A 8 -16.86 -0.15 -7.93
CA ARG A 8 -16.13 1.09 -7.58
C ARG A 8 -15.06 1.51 -8.58
N ILE A 9 -14.63 0.59 -9.43
CA ILE A 9 -13.78 0.87 -10.60
C ILE A 9 -14.65 1.08 -11.86
N ARG A 10 -15.82 0.44 -11.94
CA ARG A 10 -16.79 0.55 -13.05
C ARG A 10 -17.65 1.83 -13.06
N PHE A 11 -17.68 2.60 -11.97
CA PHE A 11 -18.27 3.96 -11.92
C PHE A 11 -17.28 5.06 -12.32
N ALA A 12 -16.00 4.91 -11.96
CA ALA A 12 -14.92 5.77 -12.48
C ALA A 12 -14.81 5.67 -14.03
N GLU A 13 -15.27 4.55 -14.60
CA GLU A 13 -15.50 4.26 -16.03
C GLU A 13 -16.57 5.14 -16.71
N LYS A 14 -17.69 5.50 -16.04
CA LYS A 14 -18.88 6.10 -16.68
C LYS A 14 -18.88 7.64 -16.69
N SER A 15 -18.20 8.27 -15.74
CA SER A 15 -18.00 9.74 -15.72
C SER A 15 -16.72 10.20 -16.42
N PHE A 16 -15.77 9.28 -16.71
CA PHE A 16 -14.48 9.61 -17.35
C PHE A 16 -14.13 8.77 -18.60
N GLY A 17 -14.94 7.78 -18.98
CA GLY A 17 -14.81 7.04 -20.25
C GLY A 17 -13.68 5.99 -20.33
N ILE A 18 -13.26 5.37 -19.22
CA ILE A 18 -12.04 4.55 -19.17
C ILE A 18 -12.35 3.09 -18.82
N THR A 19 -12.44 2.19 -19.81
CA THR A 19 -12.65 0.76 -19.58
C THR A 19 -11.50 0.12 -18.77
N ALA A 20 -11.87 -0.57 -17.70
CA ALA A 20 -11.14 -1.41 -16.77
C ALA A 20 -9.70 -0.97 -16.49
N ILE A 21 -9.48 -0.37 -15.32
CA ILE A 21 -8.16 -0.01 -14.76
C ILE A 21 -7.11 -1.14 -14.94
N ALA A 22 -7.52 -2.40 -14.99
CA ALA A 22 -6.63 -3.55 -15.11
C ALA A 22 -6.21 -3.93 -16.56
N SER A 23 -6.97 -3.64 -17.63
CA SER A 23 -6.78 -4.35 -18.91
C SER A 23 -6.01 -3.60 -20.01
N LYS A 24 -5.89 -2.26 -19.96
CA LYS A 24 -5.08 -1.48 -20.92
C LYS A 24 -4.22 -0.41 -20.24
N ARG A 25 -2.93 -0.38 -20.57
CA ARG A 25 -1.96 0.62 -20.09
C ARG A 25 -2.01 1.86 -20.97
N THR A 26 -3.08 2.65 -20.84
CA THR A 26 -3.19 3.96 -21.49
C THR A 26 -2.59 5.03 -20.56
N LYS A 27 -2.25 6.19 -21.13
CA LYS A 27 -1.82 7.35 -20.33
C LYS A 27 -2.87 7.69 -19.26
N SER A 28 -4.15 7.68 -19.62
CA SER A 28 -5.26 7.95 -18.72
C SER A 28 -5.38 6.91 -17.60
N SER A 29 -5.21 5.62 -17.88
CA SER A 29 -5.30 4.60 -16.83
C SER A 29 -4.11 4.66 -15.86
N VAL A 30 -2.92 5.06 -16.34
CA VAL A 30 -1.75 5.31 -15.49
C VAL A 30 -1.98 6.51 -14.57
N LEU A 31 -2.44 7.63 -15.12
CA LEU A 31 -2.73 8.84 -14.33
C LEU A 31 -3.83 8.60 -13.30
N LEU A 32 -4.87 7.85 -13.66
CA LEU A 32 -5.95 7.50 -12.74
C LEU A 32 -5.45 6.61 -11.59
N LYS A 33 -4.69 5.55 -11.89
CA LYS A 33 -4.05 4.70 -10.85
C LYS A 33 -3.18 5.53 -9.93
N GLN A 34 -2.44 6.48 -10.48
CA GLN A 34 -1.61 7.38 -9.71
C GLN A 34 -2.42 8.28 -8.80
N ALA A 35 -3.47 8.93 -9.31
CA ALA A 35 -4.36 9.76 -8.51
C ALA A 35 -4.98 8.96 -7.36
N ILE A 36 -5.50 7.76 -7.63
CA ILE A 36 -6.10 6.90 -6.61
C ILE A 36 -5.05 6.47 -5.57
N SER A 37 -3.86 6.07 -6.02
CA SER A 37 -2.77 5.65 -5.12
C SER A 37 -2.33 6.79 -4.19
N LEU A 38 -2.17 8.00 -4.72
CA LEU A 38 -1.81 9.19 -3.94
C LEU A 38 -2.90 9.53 -2.92
N CYS A 39 -4.15 9.58 -3.35
CA CYS A 39 -5.27 9.93 -2.47
C CYS A 39 -5.47 8.88 -1.35
N LEU A 40 -5.40 7.59 -1.68
CA LEU A 40 -5.44 6.54 -0.65
C LEU A 40 -4.23 6.64 0.29
N ARG A 41 -3.05 7.00 -0.23
CA ARG A 41 -1.86 7.19 0.61
C ARG A 41 -2.00 8.35 1.59
N GLU A 42 -2.54 9.49 1.14
CA GLU A 42 -2.85 10.64 1.99
C GLU A 42 -3.82 10.29 3.12
N LYS A 43 -4.70 9.32 2.89
CA LYS A 43 -5.67 8.81 3.88
C LYS A 43 -5.07 7.75 4.81
N GLY A 44 -3.78 7.48 4.69
CA GLY A 44 -3.02 6.61 5.58
C GLY A 44 -3.01 5.13 5.21
N TYR A 45 -3.53 4.75 4.04
CA TYR A 45 -3.43 3.37 3.56
C TYR A 45 -1.97 3.03 3.20
N SER A 46 -1.55 1.82 3.54
CA SER A 46 -0.24 1.27 3.21
C SER A 46 -0.16 0.84 1.75
N TYR A 47 1.06 0.71 1.19
CA TYR A 47 1.22 0.27 -0.20
C TYR A 47 0.62 -1.12 -0.47
N PRO A 48 0.72 -2.12 0.43
CA PRO A 48 0.05 -3.40 0.24
C PRO A 48 -1.48 -3.31 0.23
N GLU A 49 -2.07 -2.47 1.10
CA GLU A 49 -3.53 -2.25 1.12
C GLU A 49 -4.00 -1.59 -0.17
N ILE A 50 -3.31 -0.53 -0.61
CA ILE A 50 -3.61 0.15 -1.88
C ILE A 50 -3.46 -0.83 -3.06
N GLY A 51 -2.40 -1.65 -3.03
CA GLY A 51 -2.20 -2.71 -4.03
C GLY A 51 -3.35 -3.70 -4.05
N THR A 52 -3.85 -4.10 -2.88
CA THR A 52 -5.00 -5.00 -2.76
C THR A 52 -6.28 -4.34 -3.27
N ILE A 53 -6.53 -3.07 -2.94
CA ILE A 53 -7.67 -2.27 -3.42
C ILE A 53 -7.68 -2.17 -4.95
N LEU A 54 -6.51 -1.93 -5.54
CA LEU A 54 -6.37 -1.68 -6.99
C LEU A 54 -6.08 -2.95 -7.81
N GLY A 55 -5.85 -4.10 -7.18
CA GLY A 55 -5.37 -5.30 -7.86
C GLY A 55 -3.99 -5.12 -8.48
N LEU A 56 -3.11 -4.38 -7.81
CA LEU A 56 -1.75 -4.05 -8.26
C LEU A 56 -0.71 -4.54 -7.26
N ASN A 57 0.51 -4.81 -7.74
CA ASN A 57 1.63 -5.07 -6.84
C ASN A 57 2.03 -3.78 -6.09
N HIS A 58 2.54 -3.92 -4.87
CA HIS A 58 2.92 -2.78 -4.03
C HIS A 58 4.03 -1.93 -4.68
N SER A 59 4.92 -2.54 -5.49
CA SER A 59 5.95 -1.82 -6.24
C SER A 59 5.38 -0.81 -7.24
N SER A 60 4.26 -1.14 -7.89
CA SER A 60 3.54 -0.24 -8.81
C SER A 60 2.93 0.93 -8.06
N ILE A 61 2.38 0.67 -6.88
CA ILE A 61 1.84 1.71 -6.00
C ILE A 61 2.95 2.68 -5.57
N ILE A 62 4.10 2.15 -5.16
CA ILE A 62 5.28 2.95 -4.80
C ILE A 62 5.72 3.81 -5.98
N TYR A 63 5.82 3.23 -7.19
CA TYR A 63 6.18 3.97 -8.40
C TYR A 63 5.24 5.16 -8.63
N TYR A 64 3.93 4.94 -8.53
CA TYR A 64 2.94 6.00 -8.74
C TYR A 64 3.02 7.12 -7.71
N ILE A 65 3.25 6.77 -6.44
CA ILE A 65 3.33 7.74 -5.35
C ILE A 65 4.62 8.53 -5.40
N LYS A 66 5.75 7.92 -5.79
CA LYS A 66 7.06 8.59 -5.87
C LYS A 66 7.24 9.47 -7.10
N ASN A 67 6.48 9.22 -8.16
CA ASN A 67 6.62 9.95 -9.43
C ASN A 67 5.31 10.64 -9.81
N PRO A 68 4.71 11.48 -8.93
CA PRO A 68 3.42 12.12 -9.20
C PRO A 68 3.53 13.02 -10.43
N THR A 69 2.53 12.96 -11.31
CA THR A 69 2.37 13.96 -12.37
C THR A 69 1.81 15.22 -11.73
N SER A 70 2.52 16.35 -11.85
CA SER A 70 2.14 17.65 -11.26
C SER A 70 0.72 18.07 -11.64
N ASP A 71 0.36 17.86 -12.90
CA ASP A 71 -0.92 18.29 -13.48
C ASP A 71 -1.83 17.09 -13.77
N ASN A 72 -1.93 16.16 -12.82
CA ASN A 72 -2.80 15.00 -13.00
C ASN A 72 -4.28 15.43 -12.94
N PRO A 73 -5.01 15.40 -14.08
CA PRO A 73 -6.36 15.96 -14.18
C PRO A 73 -7.41 15.16 -13.40
N TYR A 74 -7.06 13.96 -12.94
CA TYR A 74 -7.97 13.08 -12.20
C TYR A 74 -7.91 13.28 -10.70
N THR A 75 -6.91 14.00 -10.16
CA THR A 75 -6.66 14.06 -8.71
C THR A 75 -7.87 14.54 -7.92
N GLU A 76 -8.43 15.70 -8.27
CA GLU A 76 -9.55 16.28 -7.51
C GLU A 76 -10.83 15.44 -7.61
N GLY A 77 -11.17 14.97 -8.82
CA GLY A 77 -12.33 14.09 -9.01
C GLY A 77 -12.18 12.75 -8.27
N VAL A 78 -10.96 12.20 -8.22
CA VAL A 78 -10.67 10.99 -7.44
C VAL A 78 -10.78 11.25 -5.94
N LYS A 79 -10.28 12.39 -5.43
CA LYS A 79 -10.43 12.75 -4.00
C LYS A 79 -11.90 12.79 -3.59
N GLU A 80 -12.74 13.42 -4.39
CA GLU A 80 -14.18 13.54 -4.15
C GLU A 80 -14.84 12.15 -4.07
N ILE A 81 -14.60 11.30 -5.08
CA ILE A 81 -15.12 9.93 -5.12
C ILE A 81 -14.64 9.11 -3.91
N LEU A 82 -13.34 9.20 -3.60
CA LEU A 82 -12.74 8.42 -2.52
C LEU A 82 -13.30 8.81 -1.16
N ASN A 83 -13.56 10.10 -0.90
CA ASN A 83 -14.19 10.53 0.35
C ASN A 83 -15.54 9.85 0.57
N GLY A 84 -16.32 9.61 -0.49
CA GLY A 84 -17.61 8.91 -0.40
C GLY A 84 -17.50 7.40 -0.15
N ILE A 85 -16.41 6.75 -0.58
CA ILE A 85 -16.25 5.28 -0.47
C ILE A 85 -15.30 4.82 0.63
N ILE A 86 -14.45 5.71 1.16
CA ILE A 86 -13.49 5.41 2.25
C ILE A 86 -14.14 4.72 3.44
N PRO A 87 -15.29 5.17 3.97
CA PRO A 87 -15.90 4.50 5.12
C PRO A 87 -16.17 3.01 4.86
N ALA A 88 -16.67 2.68 3.67
CA ALA A 88 -16.98 1.31 3.30
C ALA A 88 -15.74 0.52 2.81
N ILE A 89 -14.68 1.18 2.32
CA ILE A 89 -13.34 0.56 2.22
C ILE A 89 -12.86 0.19 3.63
N ALA A 90 -12.90 1.13 4.57
CA ALA A 90 -12.47 0.97 5.95
C ALA A 90 -13.34 0.03 6.81
N GLU A 91 -14.46 -0.45 6.29
CA GLU A 91 -15.27 -1.54 6.86
C GLU A 91 -14.88 -2.90 6.26
N THR A 92 -14.57 -2.93 4.95
CA THR A 92 -14.24 -4.14 4.20
C THR A 92 -12.87 -4.70 4.56
N PHE A 93 -11.89 -3.84 4.81
CA PHE A 93 -10.56 -4.25 5.29
C PHE A 93 -10.58 -4.60 6.81
N GLY A 94 -11.75 -4.99 7.33
CA GLY A 94 -12.18 -4.77 8.72
C GLY A 94 -12.10 -3.28 9.02
N LYS A 95 -12.28 -2.83 10.27
CA LYS A 95 -11.51 -1.65 10.68
C LYS A 95 -10.07 -1.89 10.19
N GLY A 96 -9.63 -1.17 9.16
CA GLY A 96 -8.25 -1.14 8.61
C GLY A 96 -7.30 -0.43 9.57
N VAL A 97 -7.53 -0.76 10.82
CA VAL A 97 -6.88 -0.50 12.09
C VAL A 97 -6.78 -1.87 12.77
N SER A 98 -6.88 -2.98 12.04
CA SER A 98 -6.56 -4.31 12.57
C SER A 98 -5.05 -4.32 12.74
N ASN A 99 -4.63 -3.96 13.96
CA ASN A 99 -3.26 -3.72 14.44
C ASN A 99 -2.62 -2.34 14.18
N ARG A 100 -3.36 -1.20 14.13
CA ARG A 100 -2.68 0.10 14.38
C ARG A 100 -2.07 0.16 15.79
N SER A 101 -2.43 -0.70 16.74
CA SER A 101 -1.64 -0.83 17.97
C SER A 101 -0.37 -1.63 17.71
N ARG A 102 -0.46 -2.90 17.30
CA ARG A 102 0.72 -3.79 17.30
C ARG A 102 1.80 -3.40 16.28
N TRP A 103 1.45 -3.21 15.01
CA TRP A 103 2.45 -2.96 13.97
C TRP A 103 2.95 -1.51 14.00
N SER A 104 2.07 -0.55 14.26
CA SER A 104 2.49 0.85 14.49
C SER A 104 3.40 0.95 15.71
N PHE A 105 3.09 0.21 16.79
CA PHE A 105 3.96 0.12 17.96
C PHE A 105 5.33 -0.47 17.59
N VAL A 106 5.38 -1.51 16.75
CA VAL A 106 6.65 -2.07 16.25
C VAL A 106 7.42 -1.03 15.44
N PHE A 107 6.80 -0.38 14.45
CA PHE A 107 7.46 0.65 13.65
C PHE A 107 7.96 1.82 14.50
N LYS A 108 7.13 2.31 15.43
CA LYS A 108 7.49 3.40 16.35
C LYS A 108 8.63 3.00 17.29
N THR A 109 8.56 1.79 17.87
CA THR A 109 9.61 1.28 18.76
C THR A 109 10.93 1.03 18.02
N LYS A 110 10.85 0.72 16.73
CA LYS A 110 12.00 0.50 15.84
C LYS A 110 12.35 1.72 14.98
N ASN A 111 11.87 2.91 15.37
CA ASN A 111 12.19 4.21 14.77
C ASN A 111 11.92 4.34 13.26
N TYR A 112 11.02 3.54 12.69
CA TYR A 112 10.72 3.53 11.25
C TYR A 112 11.95 3.35 10.35
N LYS A 113 13.01 2.69 10.85
CA LYS A 113 14.24 2.46 10.09
C LYS A 113 14.52 0.98 9.91
N CYS A 114 15.13 0.65 8.78
CA CYS A 114 15.67 -0.68 8.53
C CYS A 114 16.73 -1.00 9.59
N GLU A 115 16.51 -2.06 10.37
CA GLU A 115 17.44 -2.51 11.42
C GLU A 115 18.76 -3.08 10.87
N ILE A 116 18.87 -3.29 9.55
CA ILE A 116 20.10 -3.77 8.89
C ILE A 116 20.91 -2.63 8.27
N CYS A 117 20.27 -1.75 7.49
CA CYS A 117 21.00 -0.74 6.70
C CYS A 117 20.62 0.72 7.03
N GLY A 118 19.68 0.94 7.95
CA GLY A 118 19.27 2.29 8.37
C GLY A 118 18.32 3.03 7.43
N TYR A 119 17.98 2.47 6.25
CA TYR A 119 17.00 3.07 5.33
C TYR A 119 15.65 3.32 6.01
N ASP A 120 15.12 4.54 5.89
CA ASP A 120 14.02 5.05 6.73
C ASP A 120 12.85 5.67 5.97
N ASP A 121 12.78 5.43 4.66
CA ASP A 121 11.67 5.89 3.82
C ASP A 121 10.55 4.83 3.73
N ILE A 122 10.87 3.66 3.18
CA ILE A 122 9.93 2.53 3.06
C ILE A 122 10.49 1.33 3.81
N VAL A 123 9.74 0.90 4.83
CA VAL A 123 10.08 -0.25 5.66
C VAL A 123 8.87 -1.17 5.84
N GLU A 124 9.19 -2.44 6.03
CA GLU A 124 8.27 -3.57 6.15
C GLU A 124 8.61 -4.34 7.42
N ILE A 125 7.63 -5.05 7.98
CA ILE A 125 7.88 -5.93 9.11
C ILE A 125 8.24 -7.32 8.62
N HIS A 126 9.30 -7.87 9.20
CA HIS A 126 9.76 -9.23 8.96
C HIS A 126 9.74 -10.03 10.27
N HIS A 127 9.37 -11.31 10.18
CA HIS A 127 9.47 -12.26 11.28
C HIS A 127 10.82 -12.96 11.27
N LYS A 128 11.63 -12.81 12.31
CA LYS A 128 12.89 -13.55 12.48
C LYS A 128 12.66 -15.06 12.46
N ASN A 129 11.58 -15.51 13.09
CA ASN A 129 11.09 -16.88 13.00
C ASN A 129 9.57 -16.89 12.76
N PRO A 130 9.09 -17.35 11.59
CA PRO A 130 7.66 -17.35 11.28
C PRO A 130 6.83 -18.29 12.19
N LYS A 131 7.47 -19.21 12.93
CA LYS A 131 6.79 -20.17 13.82
C LYS A 131 6.52 -19.63 15.23
N ILE A 132 7.15 -18.53 15.64
CA ILE A 132 7.11 -18.02 17.04
C ILE A 132 6.04 -16.93 17.23
N GLY A 133 5.23 -16.64 16.21
CA GLY A 133 4.18 -15.63 16.27
C GLY A 133 4.75 -14.21 16.22
N ASN A 134 4.06 -13.24 16.82
CA ASN A 134 4.27 -11.82 16.52
C ASN A 134 4.95 -11.01 17.66
N SER A 135 5.68 -11.63 18.59
CA SER A 135 6.31 -10.88 19.71
C SER A 135 7.27 -9.79 19.19
N LEU A 136 7.41 -8.68 19.92
CA LEU A 136 8.23 -7.54 19.44
C LEU A 136 9.68 -7.98 19.16
N GLU A 137 10.19 -8.94 19.93
CA GLU A 137 11.53 -9.51 19.82
C GLU A 137 11.69 -10.37 18.56
N ASN A 138 10.61 -11.04 18.12
CA ASN A 138 10.58 -11.86 16.91
C ASN A 138 10.34 -11.04 15.64
N LEU A 139 9.98 -9.77 15.78
CA LEU A 139 9.71 -8.88 14.68
C LEU A 139 10.89 -7.95 14.44
N MET A 140 11.07 -7.58 13.18
CA MET A 140 12.04 -6.58 12.80
C MET A 140 11.50 -5.69 11.69
N VAL A 141 12.00 -4.47 11.63
CA VAL A 141 11.67 -3.49 10.59
C VAL A 141 12.80 -3.47 9.58
N LEU A 142 12.49 -3.75 8.31
CA LEU A 142 13.45 -3.88 7.22
C LEU A 142 13.02 -3.07 6.02
N CYS A 143 13.97 -2.51 5.26
CA CYS A 143 13.65 -2.02 3.92
C CYS A 143 13.36 -3.19 2.97
N PRO A 144 12.61 -2.98 1.87
CA PRO A 144 12.28 -4.05 0.92
C PRO A 144 13.50 -4.84 0.43
N ASN A 145 14.62 -4.15 0.14
CA ASN A 145 15.85 -4.79 -0.32
C ASN A 145 16.45 -5.73 0.73
N CYS A 146 16.55 -5.30 1.99
CA CYS A 146 17.08 -6.15 3.06
C CYS A 146 16.11 -7.29 3.40
N HIS A 147 14.80 -7.01 3.35
CA HIS A 147 13.76 -8.00 3.58
C HIS A 147 13.85 -9.14 2.57
N THR A 148 13.91 -8.84 1.26
CA THR A 148 14.08 -9.84 0.20
C THR A 148 15.39 -10.60 0.34
N ARG A 149 16.51 -9.90 0.59
CA ARG A 149 17.82 -10.55 0.78
C ARG A 149 17.84 -11.52 1.95
N LEU A 150 17.07 -11.25 3.00
CA LEU A 150 16.95 -12.16 4.14
C LEU A 150 16.17 -13.42 3.78
N HIS A 151 15.02 -13.28 3.13
CA HIS A 151 14.21 -14.42 2.65
C HIS A 151 14.99 -15.33 1.70
N HIS A 152 15.86 -14.74 0.89
CA HIS A 152 16.71 -15.49 -0.06
C HIS A 152 18.05 -15.93 0.55
N GLY A 153 18.29 -15.75 1.85
CA GLY A 153 19.52 -16.18 2.52
C GLY A 153 20.79 -15.46 2.03
N THR A 154 20.67 -14.30 1.39
CA THR A 154 21.81 -13.48 0.94
C THR A 154 22.36 -12.61 2.08
N ILE A 155 21.57 -12.40 3.13
CA ILE A 155 22.00 -11.83 4.41
C ILE A 155 21.53 -12.77 5.52
N HIS A 156 22.39 -12.98 6.52
CA HIS A 156 22.04 -13.68 7.75
C HIS A 156 22.09 -12.72 8.93
N ILE A 157 21.08 -12.80 9.81
CA ILE A 157 21.10 -12.10 11.08
C ILE A 157 21.88 -12.99 12.05
N LYS A 158 22.90 -12.44 12.72
CA LYS A 158 23.52 -13.14 13.83
C LYS A 158 22.48 -13.33 14.95
N PRO A 159 22.45 -14.50 15.61
CA PRO A 159 21.53 -14.76 16.70
C PRO A 159 21.69 -13.76 17.85
#